data_AF-A0A8T3VI98-F1
#
_entry.id   AF-A0A8T3VI98-F1
#
_cell.length_a   1.000
_cell.length_b   1.000
_cell.length_c   1.000
_cell.angle_alpha   90.00
_cell.angle_beta   90.00
_cell.angle_gamma   90.00
#
_symmetry.space_group_name_H-M   'P 1'
#
loop_
_entity.id
_entity.type
_entity.pdbx_description
1 polymer ?
#
loop_
_entity_poly.entity_id
_entity_poly.type
_entity_poly.pdbx_seq_one_letter_code
_entity_poly.pdbx_strand_id
1 'polypeptide(L)' 'MTARIDGMICRAEEAGFEKGREEGIKSNKFKTARIMFDKGFSVEDIVEITGLSEKSILNSL' A
#
# COMPACT_ATOMS: atom_id res chain seq x y z
N MET A 1 22.60 -6.52 -31.70
CA MET A 1 22.87 -6.41 -30.24
C MET A 1 21.68 -5.81 -29.46
N THR A 2 20.48 -5.73 -30.04
CA THR A 2 19.35 -4.92 -29.50
C THR A 2 18.23 -5.73 -28.84
N ALA A 3 17.95 -6.96 -29.30
CA ALA A 3 16.83 -7.77 -28.78
C ALA A 3 16.92 -8.16 -27.29
N ARG A 4 18.12 -8.17 -26.70
CA ARG A 4 18.33 -8.57 -25.30
C ARG A 4 18.00 -7.44 -24.31
N ILE A 5 18.04 -6.18 -24.77
CA ILE A 5 17.83 -4.99 -23.93
C ILE A 5 16.34 -4.65 -23.86
N ASP A 6 15.61 -4.72 -24.98
CA ASP A 6 14.15 -4.50 -25.01
C ASP A 6 13.41 -5.48 -24.07
N GLY A 7 13.81 -6.75 -24.05
CA GLY A 7 13.23 -7.75 -23.14
C GLY A 7 13.60 -7.57 -21.65
N MET A 8 14.59 -6.72 -21.33
CA MET A 8 14.90 -6.34 -19.94
C MET A 8 14.10 -5.11 -19.50
N ILE A 9 13.89 -4.15 -20.40
CA ILE A 9 13.13 -2.92 -20.12
C ILE A 9 11.65 -3.24 -19.86
N CYS A 10 11.00 -4.07 -20.70
CA CYS A 10 9.60 -4.44 -20.46
C CYS A 10 9.38 -5.10 -19.09
N ARG A 11 10.30 -5.98 -18.67
CA ARG A 11 10.21 -6.64 -17.36
C ARG A 11 10.46 -5.68 -16.20
N ALA A 12 11.32 -4.68 -16.39
CA ALA A 12 11.57 -3.65 -15.38
C ALA A 12 10.36 -2.72 -15.23
N GLU A 13 9.69 -2.36 -16.32
CA GLU A 13 8.47 -1.54 -16.30
C GLU A 13 7.29 -2.29 -15.68
N GLU A 14 7.06 -3.56 -16.04
CA GLU A 14 6.01 -4.40 -15.44
C GLU A 14 6.22 -4.54 -13.93
N ALA A 15 7.44 -4.86 -13.49
CA ALA A 15 7.76 -4.99 -12.07
C ALA A 15 7.66 -3.65 -11.31
N GLY A 16 8.01 -2.53 -11.95
CA GLY A 16 7.85 -1.19 -11.40
C GLY A 16 6.38 -0.81 -11.23
N PHE A 17 5.54 -1.13 -12.21
CA PHE A 17 4.11 -0.84 -12.18
C PHE A 17 3.37 -1.65 -11.11
N GLU A 18 3.70 -2.94 -10.99
CA GLU A 18 3.10 -3.81 -9.99
C GLU A 18 3.47 -3.40 -8.56
N LYS A 19 4.76 -3.09 -8.30
CA LYS A 19 5.20 -2.55 -7.01
C LYS A 19 4.57 -1.20 -6.69
N GLY A 20 4.54 -0.28 -7.65
CA GLY A 20 3.92 1.04 -7.46
C GLY A 20 2.43 0.96 -7.12
N ARG A 21 1.71 0.01 -7.75
CA ARG A 21 0.29 -0.25 -7.44
C ARG A 21 0.11 -0.83 -6.04
N GLU A 22 0.93 -1.81 -5.66
CA GLU A 22 0.84 -2.46 -4.36
C GLU A 22 1.20 -1.49 -3.20
N GLU A 23 2.27 -0.70 -3.37
CA GLU A 23 2.65 0.36 -2.44
C GLU A 23 1.61 1.46 -2.35
N GLY A 24 1.00 1.86 -3.47
CA GLY A 24 -0.09 2.82 -3.51
C GLY A 24 -1.32 2.35 -2.73
N ILE A 25 -1.74 1.10 -2.92
CA ILE A 25 -2.89 0.52 -2.21
C ILE A 25 -2.60 0.40 -0.70
N LYS A 26 -1.40 -0.07 -0.32
CA LYS A 26 -0.99 -0.15 1.09
C LYS A 26 -0.93 1.24 1.72
N SER A 27 -0.27 2.21 1.07
CA SER A 27 -0.16 3.58 1.56
C SER A 27 -1.53 4.24 1.76
N ASN A 28 -2.48 4.01 0.85
CA ASN A 28 -3.80 4.61 0.94
C ASN A 28 -4.62 4.05 2.11
N LYS A 29 -4.52 2.74 2.38
CA LYS A 29 -5.17 2.11 3.53
C LYS A 29 -4.64 2.64 4.86
N PHE A 30 -3.31 2.76 4.99
CA PHE A 30 -2.69 3.30 6.21
C PHE A 30 -2.98 4.80 6.40
N LYS A 31 -2.98 5.60 5.34
CA LYS A 31 -3.38 7.02 5.39
C LYS A 31 -4.82 7.18 5.89
N THR A 32 -5.73 6.36 5.37
CA THR A 32 -7.14 6.37 5.82
C THR A 32 -7.26 5.98 7.29
N ALA A 33 -6.58 4.92 7.73
CA ALA A 33 -6.56 4.50 9.13
C ALA A 33 -6.03 5.61 10.06
N ARG A 34 -4.95 6.31 9.65
CA ARG A 34 -4.39 7.43 10.41
C ARG A 34 -5.33 8.63 10.50
N ILE A 35 -5.99 8.98 9.40
CA ILE A 35 -7.01 10.06 9.40
C ILE A 35 -8.20 9.69 10.29
N MET A 36 -8.62 8.42 10.31
CA MET A 36 -9.69 7.96 11.19
C MET A 36 -9.25 8.04 12.66
N PHE A 37 -8.03 7.62 12.99
CA PHE A 37 -7.48 7.76 14.33
C PHE A 37 -7.41 9.22 14.78
N ASP A 38 -6.91 10.12 13.93
CA ASP A 38 -6.85 11.56 14.20
C ASP A 38 -8.25 12.21 14.36
N LYS A 39 -9.28 11.63 13.72
CA LYS A 39 -10.68 12.03 13.89
C LYS A 39 -11.30 11.51 15.20
N GLY A 40 -10.58 10.70 15.97
CA GLY A 40 -11.04 10.12 17.23
C GLY A 40 -11.76 8.78 17.10
N PHE A 41 -11.61 8.07 15.97
CA PHE A 41 -12.09 6.70 15.87
C PHE A 41 -11.19 5.76 16.67
N SER A 42 -11.82 4.79 17.34
CA SER A 42 -11.13 3.74 18.09
C SER A 42 -10.37 2.83 17.14
N VAL A 43 -9.28 2.22 17.59
CA VAL A 43 -8.52 1.27 16.75
C VAL A 43 -9.42 0.10 16.32
N GLU A 44 -10.33 -0.36 17.19
CA GLU A 44 -11.35 -1.38 16.89
C GLU A 44 -12.27 -0.97 15.73
N ASP A 45 -12.81 0.26 15.74
CA ASP A 45 -13.66 0.77 14.66
C ASP A 45 -12.89 0.87 13.33
N ILE A 46 -11.62 1.28 13.39
CA ILE A 46 -10.75 1.38 12.21
C ILE A 46 -10.49 -0.01 11.63
N VAL A 47 -10.27 -1.02 12.47
CA VAL A 47 -10.10 -2.42 12.06
C VAL A 47 -11.36 -2.90 11.35
N GLU A 48 -12.55 -2.61 11.89
CA GLU A 48 -13.83 -3.02 11.31
C GLU A 48 -14.11 -2.33 9.96
N ILE A 49 -13.84 -1.03 9.86
CA ILE A 49 -14.09 -0.24 8.63
C ILE A 49 -13.07 -0.54 7.53
N THR A 50 -11.79 -0.66 7.89
CA THR A 50 -10.70 -0.79 6.90
C THR A 50 -10.31 -2.24 6.62
N GLY A 51 -10.68 -3.18 7.50
CA GLY A 51 -10.26 -4.58 7.46
C GLY A 51 -8.75 -4.78 7.69
N LEU A 52 -8.05 -3.75 8.17
CA LEU A 52 -6.65 -3.85 8.58
C LEU A 52 -6.57 -4.45 9.98
N SER A 53 -5.56 -5.26 10.26
CA SER A 53 -5.34 -5.71 11.64
C SER A 53 -4.87 -4.55 12.52
N GLU A 54 -5.30 -4.56 13.78
CA GLU A 54 -4.88 -3.59 14.80
C GLU A 54 -3.36 -3.45 14.85
N LYS A 55 -2.64 -4.58 14.78
CA LYS A 55 -1.16 -4.61 14.71
C LYS A 55 -0.59 -3.90 13.48
N SER A 56 -1.26 -3.98 12.33
CA SER A 56 -0.84 -3.25 11.12
C SER A 56 -1.05 -1.75 11.27
N ILE A 57 -2.16 -1.34 11.89
CA ILE A 57 -2.47 0.06 12.18
C ILE A 57 -1.44 0.61 13.17
N LEU A 58 -1.20 -0.07 14.29
CA LEU A 58 -0.20 0.30 15.31
C LEU A 58 1.23 0.36 14.77
N ASN A 59 1.61 -0.53 13.85
CA ASN A 59 2.92 -0.47 13.18
C ASN A 59 3.06 0.71 12.21
N SER A 60 1.96 1.38 11.86
CA SER A 60 1.91 2.46 10.86
C SER A 60 1.59 3.85 11.42
N LEU A 61 1.19 3.92 12.70
CA LEU A 61 0.97 5.15 13.46
C LEU A 61 2.31 5.69 13.95
#